data_AF-A0A964HZV1-F1
#
_entry.id   AF-A0A964HZV1-F1
#
_cell.length_a   1.000
_cell.length_b   1.000
_cell.length_c   1.000
_cell.angle_alpha   90.00
_cell.angle_beta   90.00
_cell.angle_gamma   90.00
#
_symmetry.space_group_name_H-M   'P 1'
#
loop_
_entity.id
_entity.type
_entity.pdbx_description
1 polymer ?
#
loop_
_entity_poly.entity_id
_entity_poly.type
_entity_poly.pdbx_seq_one_letter_code
_entity_poly.pdbx_strand_id
1 'polypeptide(L)'
;MKSIRGAVSFLLLVVLISFGISPAATANGGHIWTSRSAAANNTWNSVTYGNGLFVAVSFSGTGNRVMTSPDGITWTSRSSAADITWHSVTYGDGLFVAVGYSGTLNSVMTSPDGITWTIRSSARDNIWNGVTYGNGLFVAVSRSGDVNNKVMTSPDGITWTSRSAASNNEWRSV
;
A
#
# COMPACT_ATOMS: atom_id res chain seq x y z
N MET A 1 1.25 -24.80 74.02
CA MET A 1 -0.10 -24.96 73.40
C MET A 1 -0.07 -24.30 72.04
N LYS A 2 -0.19 -25.09 70.97
CA LYS A 2 -0.09 -24.64 69.57
C LYS A 2 -1.24 -23.69 69.23
N SER A 3 -0.93 -22.53 68.66
CA SER A 3 -1.91 -21.66 67.99
C SER A 3 -1.71 -21.79 66.48
N ILE A 4 -2.71 -22.37 65.82
CA ILE A 4 -2.84 -22.40 64.36
C ILE A 4 -3.83 -21.30 64.01
N ARG A 5 -3.41 -20.30 63.23
CA ARG A 5 -4.31 -19.39 62.52
C ARG A 5 -3.97 -19.47 61.05
N GLY A 6 -4.97 -19.90 60.28
CA GLY A 6 -4.88 -19.98 58.83
C GLY A 6 -4.83 -18.60 58.18
N ALA A 7 -4.17 -18.53 57.04
CA ALA A 7 -4.30 -17.43 56.11
C ALA A 7 -4.32 -17.98 54.67
N VAL A 8 -5.52 -17.93 54.11
CA VAL A 8 -5.87 -17.49 52.75
C VAL A 8 -4.97 -17.91 51.60
N SER A 9 -5.53 -18.79 50.78
CA SER A 9 -5.16 -19.07 49.39
C SER A 9 -5.05 -17.78 48.56
N PHE A 10 -3.91 -17.60 47.89
CA PHE A 10 -3.83 -16.85 46.64
C PHE A 10 -3.07 -17.71 45.63
N LEU A 11 -3.83 -18.24 44.68
CA LEU A 11 -3.34 -18.92 43.50
C LEU A 11 -2.62 -17.88 42.62
N LEU A 12 -1.28 -17.84 42.69
CA LEU A 12 -0.51 -17.06 41.73
C LEU A 12 -0.52 -17.82 40.40
N LEU A 13 -1.49 -17.48 39.54
CA LEU A 13 -1.47 -17.85 38.14
C LEU A 13 -0.34 -17.06 37.48
N VAL A 14 0.85 -17.67 37.40
CA VAL A 14 1.88 -17.24 36.45
C VAL A 14 1.35 -17.64 35.07
N VAL A 15 0.67 -16.72 34.39
CA VAL A 15 0.46 -16.87 32.94
C VAL A 15 1.82 -16.59 32.29
N LEU A 16 2.60 -17.66 32.14
CA LEU A 16 3.64 -17.72 31.12
C LEU A 16 2.94 -17.66 29.77
N ILE A 17 2.79 -16.46 29.19
CA ILE A 17 2.64 -16.35 27.74
C ILE A 17 4.05 -16.34 27.17
N SER A 18 4.64 -17.54 27.04
CA SER A 18 5.84 -17.73 26.23
C SER A 18 5.43 -18.28 24.87
N PHE A 19 5.36 -17.41 23.85
CA PHE A 19 5.60 -17.72 22.44
C PHE A 19 5.92 -16.39 21.74
N GLY A 20 7.10 -16.12 21.19
CA GLY A 20 8.35 -16.85 21.19
C GLY A 20 9.50 -15.86 21.06
N ILE A 21 10.62 -16.20 21.69
CA ILE A 21 11.94 -15.85 21.18
C ILE A 21 11.91 -15.92 19.64
N SER A 22 12.26 -14.82 18.96
CA SER A 22 12.80 -14.93 17.60
C SER A 22 14.31 -15.07 17.76
N PRO A 23 14.89 -16.28 17.64
CA PRO A 23 16.32 -16.38 17.50
C PRO A 23 16.68 -15.94 16.07
N ALA A 24 17.50 -14.90 15.99
CA ALA A 24 18.32 -14.54 14.84
C ALA A 24 17.58 -14.16 13.53
N ALA A 25 17.37 -12.86 13.32
CA ALA A 25 17.49 -12.29 11.98
C ALA A 25 18.92 -11.77 11.80
N THR A 26 19.91 -12.66 11.72
CA THR A 26 21.22 -12.27 11.15
C THR A 26 21.04 -12.17 9.65
N ALA A 27 20.69 -10.98 9.16
CA ALA A 27 20.75 -10.68 7.75
C ALA A 27 22.23 -10.44 7.37
N ASN A 28 22.66 -11.03 6.25
CA ASN A 28 23.94 -10.74 5.62
C ASN A 28 24.20 -9.22 5.63
N GLY A 29 25.15 -8.75 6.44
CA GLY A 29 25.53 -7.34 6.54
C GLY A 29 25.15 -6.58 7.82
N GLY A 30 24.51 -7.21 8.81
CA GLY A 30 24.32 -6.60 10.14
C GLY A 30 23.10 -5.69 10.32
N HIS A 31 22.14 -5.71 9.39
CA HIS A 31 20.87 -5.00 9.54
C HIS A 31 19.82 -5.89 10.25
N ILE A 32 19.28 -5.39 11.36
CA ILE A 32 18.20 -6.05 12.09
C ILE A 32 16.86 -5.59 11.50
N TRP A 33 16.14 -6.51 10.86
CA TRP A 33 14.76 -6.27 10.43
C TRP A 33 13.83 -6.34 11.63
N THR A 34 13.02 -5.30 11.83
CA THR A 34 12.02 -5.23 12.90
C THR A 34 10.63 -5.17 12.28
N SER A 35 9.72 -6.06 12.69
CA SER A 35 8.33 -6.02 12.21
C SER A 35 7.61 -4.78 12.74
N ARG A 36 6.72 -4.21 11.91
CA ARG A 36 5.89 -3.05 12.26
C ARG A 36 4.43 -3.38 12.01
N SER A 37 3.55 -2.84 12.83
CA SER A 37 2.11 -3.00 12.68
C SER A 37 1.58 -2.06 11.61
N ALA A 38 0.76 -2.59 10.70
CA ALA A 38 -0.02 -1.77 9.78
C ALA A 38 -1.20 -1.11 10.50
N ALA A 39 -1.71 -0.01 9.94
CA ALA A 39 -2.81 0.75 10.54
C ALA A 39 -4.18 0.04 10.46
N ALA A 40 -4.32 -0.94 9.57
CA ALA A 40 -5.50 -1.78 9.43
C ALA A 40 -5.12 -3.16 8.89
N ASN A 41 -5.96 -4.17 9.16
CA ASN A 41 -5.82 -5.53 8.65
C ASN A 41 -6.31 -5.63 7.19
N ASN A 42 -5.62 -4.93 6.30
CA ASN A 42 -5.83 -4.94 4.86
C ASN A 42 -4.65 -5.60 4.17
N THR A 43 -4.84 -5.99 2.91
CA THR A 43 -3.76 -6.51 2.08
C THR A 43 -3.07 -5.35 1.35
N TRP A 44 -2.07 -4.78 2.02
CA TRP A 44 -1.22 -3.71 1.52
C TRP A 44 -0.32 -4.23 0.40
N ASN A 45 -0.35 -3.56 -0.75
CA ASN A 45 0.23 -4.09 -1.98
C ASN A 45 1.40 -3.25 -2.53
N SER A 46 1.40 -1.94 -2.26
CA SER A 46 2.42 -1.01 -2.75
C SER A 46 2.64 0.13 -1.78
N VAL A 47 3.87 0.62 -1.70
CA VAL A 47 4.29 1.76 -0.88
C VAL A 47 5.21 2.66 -1.69
N THR A 48 5.07 3.97 -1.53
CA THR A 48 5.98 4.99 -2.06
C THR A 48 6.38 5.97 -0.95
N TYR A 49 7.50 6.66 -1.14
CA TYR A 49 7.87 7.82 -0.33
C TYR A 49 7.87 9.07 -1.21
N GLY A 50 7.29 10.16 -0.72
CA GLY A 50 7.18 11.41 -1.43
C GLY A 50 6.63 12.51 -0.52
N ASN A 51 6.90 13.77 -0.81
CA ASN A 51 6.41 14.89 0.02
C ASN A 51 6.68 14.72 1.55
N GLY A 52 7.79 14.09 1.94
CA GLY A 52 8.09 13.80 3.34
C GLY A 52 7.26 12.69 3.99
N LEU A 53 6.50 11.91 3.22
CA LEU A 53 5.51 10.96 3.71
C LEU A 53 5.61 9.60 2.99
N PHE A 54 5.59 8.52 3.76
CA PHE A 54 5.32 7.18 3.22
C PHE A 54 3.83 7.01 3.00
N VAL A 55 3.45 6.50 1.84
CA VAL A 55 2.06 6.24 1.45
C VAL A 55 1.97 4.80 0.95
N ALA A 56 1.05 4.02 1.52
CA ALA A 56 0.75 2.67 1.06
C ALA A 56 -0.72 2.51 0.66
N VAL A 57 -0.96 1.68 -0.35
CA VAL A 57 -2.32 1.36 -0.86
C VAL A 57 -2.61 -0.13 -0.74
N SER A 58 -3.89 -0.49 -0.57
CA SER A 58 -4.35 -1.87 -0.45
C SER A 58 -5.40 -2.24 -1.49
N PHE A 59 -5.50 -3.53 -1.77
CA PHE A 59 -6.58 -4.06 -2.62
C PHE A 59 -7.82 -4.53 -1.84
N SER A 60 -7.74 -4.59 -0.51
CA SER A 60 -8.83 -4.95 0.40
C SER A 60 -9.06 -3.86 1.45
N GLY A 61 -10.21 -3.93 2.14
CA GLY A 61 -10.68 -2.92 3.09
C GLY A 61 -11.97 -2.23 2.63
N THR A 62 -12.60 -1.46 3.53
CA THR A 62 -13.83 -0.70 3.27
C THR A 62 -13.64 0.73 3.74
N GLY A 63 -13.52 1.66 2.81
CA GLY A 63 -13.27 3.08 3.04
C GLY A 63 -11.88 3.42 3.61
N ASN A 64 -10.97 2.45 3.73
CA ASN A 64 -9.67 2.61 4.42
C ASN A 64 -8.49 1.98 3.66
N ARG A 65 -8.47 2.09 2.33
CA ARG A 65 -7.47 1.42 1.48
C ARG A 65 -6.16 2.21 1.29
N VAL A 66 -5.91 3.19 2.15
CA VAL A 66 -4.68 3.97 2.19
C VAL A 66 -4.17 4.01 3.63
N MET A 67 -2.85 3.97 3.81
CA MET A 67 -2.22 4.34 5.07
C MET A 67 -0.98 5.20 4.83
N THR A 68 -0.67 6.06 5.79
CA THR A 68 0.45 7.01 5.71
C THR A 68 1.35 6.90 6.92
N SER A 69 2.63 7.16 6.75
CA SER A 69 3.59 7.25 7.87
C SER A 69 4.63 8.32 7.61
N PRO A 70 4.95 9.19 8.60
CA PRO A 70 6.06 10.13 8.47
C PRO A 70 7.44 9.49 8.70
N ASP A 71 7.50 8.36 9.39
CA ASP A 71 8.73 7.74 9.89
C ASP A 71 8.94 6.28 9.40
N GLY A 72 7.99 5.72 8.67
CA GLY A 72 7.98 4.33 8.22
C GLY A 72 7.72 3.31 9.34
N ILE A 73 7.46 3.77 10.57
CA ILE A 73 7.30 2.96 11.79
C ILE A 73 5.85 3.02 12.25
N THR A 74 5.31 4.22 12.41
CA THR A 74 3.94 4.46 12.88
C THR A 74 3.06 4.79 11.70
N TRP A 75 2.06 3.93 11.45
CA TRP A 75 1.16 4.07 10.31
C TRP A 75 -0.22 4.56 10.76
N THR A 76 -0.79 5.48 9.99
CA THR A 76 -2.14 6.02 10.18
C THR A 76 -3.03 5.61 9.02
N SER A 77 -4.20 5.03 9.30
CA SER A 77 -5.19 4.66 8.29
C SER A 77 -5.84 5.91 7.70
N ARG A 78 -6.03 5.94 6.38
CA ARG A 78 -6.63 7.04 5.62
C ARG A 78 -7.76 6.55 4.74
N SER A 79 -8.69 7.45 4.46
CA SER A 79 -9.77 7.16 3.53
C SER A 79 -9.27 7.11 2.10
N SER A 80 -9.62 6.03 1.39
CA SER A 80 -9.45 5.93 -0.06
C SER A 80 -10.59 6.64 -0.79
N ALA A 81 -10.32 7.15 -2.00
CA ALA A 81 -11.36 7.79 -2.82
C ALA A 81 -12.49 6.81 -3.22
N ALA A 82 -12.17 5.51 -3.30
CA ALA A 82 -13.11 4.44 -3.58
C ALA A 82 -12.57 3.07 -3.11
N ASP A 83 -13.48 2.12 -2.91
CA ASP A 83 -13.18 0.72 -2.56
C ASP A 83 -12.83 -0.12 -3.78
N ILE A 84 -11.76 0.31 -4.46
CA ILE A 84 -11.21 -0.31 -5.66
C ILE A 84 -9.96 -1.11 -5.30
N THR A 85 -9.66 -2.15 -6.07
CA THR A 85 -8.44 -2.94 -5.95
C THR A 85 -7.25 -2.07 -6.35
N TRP A 86 -6.61 -1.37 -5.40
CA TRP A 86 -5.44 -0.53 -5.67
C TRP A 86 -4.18 -1.39 -5.73
N HIS A 87 -3.45 -1.29 -6.84
CA HIS A 87 -2.31 -2.16 -7.13
C HIS A 87 -0.96 -1.49 -6.86
N SER A 88 -0.80 -0.24 -7.29
CA SER A 88 0.48 0.46 -7.27
C SER A 88 0.27 1.95 -6.98
N VAL A 89 1.23 2.55 -6.27
CA VAL A 89 1.28 3.97 -5.98
C VAL A 89 2.69 4.51 -6.27
N THR A 90 2.77 5.70 -6.85
CA THR A 90 4.02 6.46 -7.05
C THR A 90 3.85 7.90 -6.58
N TYR A 91 4.96 8.59 -6.40
CA TYR A 91 5.00 10.04 -6.21
C TYR A 91 5.86 10.69 -7.29
N GLY A 92 5.36 11.78 -7.86
CA GLY A 92 6.04 12.54 -8.90
C GLY A 92 5.35 13.87 -9.12
N ASP A 93 6.08 14.89 -9.57
CA ASP A 93 5.51 16.22 -9.87
C ASP A 93 4.61 16.82 -8.75
N GLY A 94 4.97 16.57 -7.48
CA GLY A 94 4.16 17.05 -6.35
C GLY A 94 2.88 16.24 -6.06
N LEU A 95 2.66 15.12 -6.75
CA LEU A 95 1.41 14.36 -6.72
C LEU A 95 1.65 12.87 -6.44
N PHE A 96 0.90 12.32 -5.50
CA PHE A 96 0.72 10.87 -5.38
C PHE A 96 -0.29 10.39 -6.41
N VAL A 97 0.05 9.31 -7.09
CA VAL A 97 -0.80 8.68 -8.11
C VAL A 97 -0.87 7.19 -7.79
N ALA A 98 -2.09 6.69 -7.61
CA ALA A 98 -2.35 5.27 -7.46
C ALA A 98 -3.19 4.74 -8.63
N VAL A 99 -2.88 3.53 -9.08
CA VAL A 99 -3.60 2.84 -10.15
C VAL A 99 -4.13 1.50 -9.67
N GLY A 100 -5.20 1.03 -10.28
CA GLY A 100 -5.79 -0.25 -9.91
C GLY A 100 -6.77 -0.82 -10.94
N TYR A 101 -7.78 -1.52 -10.44
CA TYR A 101 -8.85 -2.10 -11.26
C TYR A 101 -10.22 -1.94 -10.61
N SER A 102 -11.10 -1.23 -11.32
CA SER A 102 -12.47 -0.95 -10.89
C SER A 102 -13.57 -1.62 -11.72
N GLY A 103 -13.22 -2.26 -12.85
CA GLY A 103 -14.19 -2.71 -13.87
C GLY A 103 -14.91 -1.56 -14.57
N THR A 104 -14.33 -0.36 -14.50
CA THR A 104 -14.79 0.88 -15.13
C THR A 104 -13.59 1.77 -15.46
N LEU A 105 -13.82 2.94 -16.05
CA LEU A 105 -12.75 3.92 -16.30
C LEU A 105 -12.20 4.59 -15.02
N ASN A 106 -12.72 4.32 -13.82
CA ASN A 106 -12.28 4.99 -12.60
C ASN A 106 -11.15 4.23 -11.88
N SER A 107 -10.09 3.88 -12.60
CA SER A 107 -9.00 3.04 -12.09
C SER A 107 -7.75 3.82 -11.66
N VAL A 108 -7.87 5.14 -11.44
CA VAL A 108 -6.79 6.02 -10.96
C VAL A 108 -7.31 6.83 -9.77
N MET A 109 -6.46 7.09 -8.77
CA MET A 109 -6.71 8.15 -7.80
C MET A 109 -5.45 8.98 -7.55
N THR A 110 -5.63 10.25 -7.23
CA THR A 110 -4.54 11.22 -7.03
C THR A 110 -4.67 11.94 -5.70
N SER A 111 -3.54 12.32 -5.11
CA SER A 111 -3.51 13.14 -3.90
C SER A 111 -2.26 14.02 -3.85
N PRO A 112 -2.35 15.31 -3.52
CA PRO A 112 -1.17 16.16 -3.32
C PRO A 112 -0.50 15.95 -1.95
N ASP A 113 -1.24 15.44 -0.96
CA ASP A 113 -0.82 15.35 0.44
C ASP A 113 -0.77 13.92 1.00
N GLY A 114 -1.22 12.93 0.23
CA GLY A 114 -1.33 11.53 0.65
C GLY A 114 -2.50 11.24 1.59
N ILE A 115 -3.30 12.26 1.93
CA ILE A 115 -4.39 12.19 2.92
C ILE A 115 -5.75 12.27 2.21
N THR A 116 -5.96 13.29 1.37
CA THR A 116 -7.19 13.46 0.61
C THR A 116 -7.00 12.99 -0.82
N TRP A 117 -7.81 12.00 -1.22
CA TRP A 117 -7.70 11.34 -2.51
C TRP A 117 -8.88 11.68 -3.40
N THR A 118 -8.61 11.90 -4.69
CA THR A 118 -9.62 12.17 -5.71
C THR A 118 -9.57 11.08 -6.77
N ILE A 119 -10.74 10.53 -7.11
CA ILE A 119 -10.85 9.53 -8.19
C ILE A 119 -10.66 10.22 -9.55
N ARG A 120 -9.94 9.56 -10.46
CA ARG A 120 -9.65 10.02 -11.82
C ARG A 120 -9.97 8.93 -12.83
N SER A 121 -10.23 9.36 -14.05
CA SER A 121 -10.44 8.43 -15.17
C SER A 121 -9.11 7.93 -15.72
N SER A 122 -8.98 6.62 -15.88
CA SER A 122 -7.93 5.98 -16.67
C SER A 122 -8.22 6.12 -18.16
N ALA A 123 -7.19 5.92 -18.99
CA ALA A 123 -7.36 5.95 -20.44
C ALA A 123 -8.26 4.81 -20.94
N ARG A 124 -8.27 3.66 -20.24
CA ARG A 124 -9.04 2.46 -20.55
C ARG A 124 -9.42 1.71 -19.28
N ASP A 125 -10.48 0.91 -19.36
CA ASP A 125 -10.89 -0.04 -18.32
C ASP A 125 -10.00 -1.28 -18.42
N ASN A 126 -8.92 -1.26 -17.66
CA ASN A 126 -7.86 -2.25 -17.69
C ASN A 126 -7.39 -2.48 -16.26
N ILE A 127 -6.76 -3.62 -16.01
CA ILE A 127 -6.14 -3.93 -14.71
C ILE A 127 -4.77 -3.28 -14.69
N TRP A 128 -4.67 -2.06 -14.19
CA TRP A 128 -3.40 -1.32 -14.08
C TRP A 128 -2.62 -1.83 -12.87
N ASN A 129 -1.43 -2.39 -13.10
CA ASN A 129 -0.66 -3.08 -12.05
C ASN A 129 0.52 -2.27 -11.54
N GLY A 130 1.13 -1.44 -12.39
CA GLY A 130 2.29 -0.64 -12.04
C GLY A 130 2.11 0.78 -12.53
N VAL A 131 2.59 1.74 -11.73
CA VAL A 131 2.74 3.13 -12.12
C VAL A 131 4.09 3.65 -11.64
N THR A 132 4.77 4.43 -12.48
CA THR A 132 6.02 5.10 -12.15
C THR A 132 6.00 6.53 -12.67
N TYR A 133 6.92 7.37 -12.17
CA TYR A 133 7.14 8.72 -12.66
C TYR A 133 8.63 8.93 -12.97
N GLY A 134 8.90 9.49 -14.14
CA GLY A 134 10.25 9.85 -14.54
C GLY A 134 10.23 10.80 -15.72
N ASN A 135 11.21 11.70 -15.78
CA ASN A 135 11.37 12.65 -16.89
C ASN A 135 10.09 13.45 -17.22
N GLY A 136 9.38 13.93 -16.18
CA GLY A 136 8.16 14.74 -16.39
C GLY A 136 6.92 13.94 -16.78
N LEU A 137 6.92 12.61 -16.66
CA LEU A 137 5.84 11.77 -17.17
C LEU A 137 5.51 10.62 -16.23
N PHE A 138 4.22 10.48 -15.92
CA PHE A 138 3.67 9.26 -15.34
C PHE A 138 3.45 8.21 -16.41
N VAL A 139 3.82 6.98 -16.10
CA VAL A 139 3.63 5.81 -16.97
C VAL A 139 3.00 4.71 -16.15
N ALA A 140 1.88 4.16 -16.63
CA ALA A 140 1.21 3.01 -16.03
C ALA A 140 1.08 1.87 -17.03
N VAL A 141 1.19 0.63 -16.51
CA VAL A 141 1.12 -0.60 -17.30
C VAL A 141 0.03 -1.53 -16.82
N SER A 142 -0.56 -2.26 -17.75
CA SER A 142 -1.64 -3.21 -17.50
C SER A 142 -1.26 -4.65 -17.82
N ARG A 143 -1.85 -5.59 -17.07
CA ARG A 143 -1.83 -7.03 -17.37
C ARG A 143 -2.99 -7.48 -18.25
N SER A 144 -4.02 -6.64 -18.45
CA SER A 144 -5.18 -6.93 -19.31
C SER A 144 -5.20 -6.04 -20.55
N GLY A 145 -6.12 -6.31 -21.47
CA GLY A 145 -6.24 -5.56 -22.73
C GLY A 145 -5.42 -6.17 -23.87
N ASP A 146 -5.37 -5.45 -24.99
CA ASP A 146 -4.62 -5.81 -26.20
C ASP A 146 -3.35 -4.96 -26.35
N VAL A 147 -2.55 -5.23 -27.38
CA VAL A 147 -1.27 -4.53 -27.62
C VAL A 147 -1.39 -3.02 -27.72
N ASN A 148 -2.56 -2.48 -28.06
CA ASN A 148 -2.74 -1.04 -28.29
C ASN A 148 -3.13 -0.27 -27.03
N ASN A 149 -3.36 -0.96 -25.91
CA ASN A 149 -3.94 -0.34 -24.73
C ASN A 149 -3.36 -0.76 -23.36
N LYS A 150 -2.22 -1.45 -23.36
CA LYS A 150 -1.54 -1.90 -22.13
C LYS A 150 -0.66 -0.87 -21.44
N VAL A 151 -0.42 0.27 -22.07
CA VAL A 151 0.35 1.38 -21.50
C VAL A 151 -0.53 2.61 -21.50
N MET A 152 -0.48 3.40 -20.44
CA MET A 152 -1.00 4.76 -20.47
C MET A 152 0.01 5.72 -19.87
N THR A 153 0.01 6.95 -20.39
CA THR A 153 0.92 8.02 -19.96
C THR A 153 0.14 9.25 -19.59
N SER A 154 0.65 10.02 -18.63
CA SER A 154 0.07 11.29 -18.22
C SER A 154 1.17 12.26 -17.78
N PRO A 155 1.19 13.51 -18.26
CA PRO A 155 2.12 14.52 -17.75
C PRO A 155 1.69 15.10 -16.40
N ASP A 156 0.41 15.00 -16.03
CA ASP A 156 -0.18 15.68 -14.86
C ASP A 156 -0.80 14.71 -13.82
N GLY A 157 -0.80 13.40 -14.11
CA GLY A 157 -1.42 12.36 -13.28
C GLY A 157 -2.96 12.36 -13.32
N ILE A 158 -3.58 13.28 -14.05
CA ILE A 158 -5.02 13.51 -14.11
C ILE A 158 -5.58 13.05 -15.46
N THR A 159 -4.97 13.50 -16.55
CA THR A 159 -5.39 13.19 -17.92
C THR A 159 -4.50 12.08 -18.49
N TRP A 160 -5.09 10.92 -18.76
CA TRP A 160 -4.36 9.73 -19.20
C TRP A 160 -4.59 9.43 -20.68
N THR A 161 -3.50 9.18 -21.39
CA THR A 161 -3.52 8.80 -22.82
C THR A 161 -3.05 7.37 -22.99
N SER A 162 -3.84 6.54 -23.69
CA SER A 162 -3.46 5.16 -24.05
C SER A 162 -2.30 5.17 -25.05
N ARG A 163 -1.36 4.25 -24.90
CA ARG A 163 -0.22 4.04 -25.79
C ARG A 163 -0.16 2.57 -26.21
N SER A 164 0.28 2.33 -27.44
CA SER A 164 0.61 0.99 -27.91
C SER A 164 1.87 0.47 -27.22
N ALA A 165 1.81 -0.76 -26.72
CA ALA A 165 2.96 -1.48 -26.19
C ALA A 165 3.77 -2.09 -27.34
N ALA A 166 5.08 -2.28 -27.13
CA ALA A 166 5.95 -2.92 -28.12
C ALA A 166 5.60 -4.41 -28.36
N SER A 167 4.92 -5.05 -27.41
CA SER A 167 4.49 -6.46 -27.49
C SER A 167 3.33 -6.77 -26.53
N ASN A 168 2.63 -7.88 -26.77
CA ASN A 168 1.51 -8.33 -25.94
C ASN A 168 1.97 -9.08 -24.68
N ASN A 169 2.69 -8.41 -23.77
CA ASN A 169 3.16 -9.03 -22.53
C ASN A 169 2.19 -8.81 -21.36
N GLU A 170 2.31 -9.62 -20.31
CA GLU A 170 1.69 -9.39 -19.00
C GLU A 170 2.62 -8.51 -18.14
N TRP A 171 2.50 -7.19 -18.26
CA TRP A 171 3.33 -6.26 -17.49
C TRP A 171 2.85 -6.18 -16.03
N ARG A 172 3.71 -6.58 -15.09
CA ARG A 172 3.37 -6.64 -13.65
C ARG A 172 3.88 -5.45 -12.85
N SER A 173 4.94 -4.79 -13.30
CA SER A 173 5.56 -3.64 -12.64
C SER A 173 6.31 -2.78 -13.66
N VAL A 174 6.56 -1.52 -13.28
CA VAL A 174 7.43 -0.55 -13.95
C VAL A 174 8.35 0.11 -12.95
#